data_AF-A0A2V8D4M6-F1
#
_entry.id   AF-A0A2V8D4M6-F1
#
_cell.length_a   1.000
_cell.length_b   1.000
_cell.length_c   1.000
_cell.angle_alpha   90.00
_cell.angle_beta   90.00
_cell.angle_gamma   90.00
#
_symmetry.space_group_name_H-M   'P 1'
#
loop_
_entity.id
_entity.type
_entity.pdbx_description
1 polymer ?
#
loop_
_entity_poly.entity_id
_entity_poly.type
_entity_poly.pdbx_seq_one_letter_code
_entity_poly.pdbx_strand_id
1 'polypeptide(L)'
;MHLNAVELIDVAEGTRSEASAPHLASCDECRRQLTDLRAMMSTAAAFDVPEPSPLFWDHLSERVRNVVAQDVPGRSLQDAATWRRLLMPLSAVAAASLIVAVVLSSRVLAPQSGAHGDAEKVALRTPLAPAPPSTTGAATDEPHRGS
;
A
#
# COMPACT_ATOMS: atom_id res chain seq x y z
N MET A 1 -22.47 -19.42 23.27
CA MET A 1 -22.07 -18.79 22.00
C MET A 1 -22.82 -19.53 20.90
N HIS A 2 -23.66 -18.82 20.14
CA HIS A 2 -24.45 -19.40 19.05
C HIS A 2 -23.74 -19.19 17.70
N LEU A 3 -24.18 -19.90 16.66
CA LEU A 3 -23.78 -19.57 15.29
C LEU A 3 -24.29 -18.17 14.94
N ASN A 4 -23.48 -17.41 14.21
CA ASN A 4 -23.94 -16.16 13.63
C ASN A 4 -24.82 -16.43 12.39
N ALA A 5 -25.49 -15.38 11.90
CA ALA A 5 -26.42 -15.52 10.77
C ALA A 5 -25.75 -16.03 9.48
N VAL A 6 -24.52 -15.58 9.19
CA VAL A 6 -23.77 -16.02 8.00
C VAL A 6 -23.45 -17.51 8.11
N GLU A 7 -23.01 -17.96 9.28
CA GLU A 7 -22.72 -19.38 9.51
C GLU A 7 -23.96 -20.26 9.37
N LEU A 8 -25.12 -19.81 9.83
CA LEU A 8 -26.40 -20.51 9.66
C LEU A 8 -26.82 -20.58 8.19
N ILE A 9 -26.64 -19.48 7.44
CA ILE A 9 -26.94 -19.42 6.00
C ILE A 9 -26.02 -20.36 5.23
N ASP A 10 -24.71 -20.33 5.49
CA ASP A 10 -23.75 -21.21 4.82
C ASP A 10 -24.10 -22.70 5.00
N VAL A 11 -24.54 -23.07 6.20
CA VAL A 11 -24.97 -24.43 6.52
C VAL A 11 -26.35 -24.76 5.91
N ALA A 12 -27.24 -23.78 5.78
CA ALA A 12 -28.54 -23.96 5.14
C ALA A 12 -28.41 -24.13 3.61
N GLU A 13 -27.54 -23.36 2.97
CA GLU A 13 -27.22 -23.43 1.53
C GLU A 13 -26.31 -24.61 1.17
N GLY A 14 -25.63 -25.21 2.16
CA GLY A 14 -24.70 -26.31 1.95
C GLY A 14 -23.31 -25.88 1.48
N THR A 15 -23.00 -24.58 1.47
CA THR A 15 -21.64 -24.07 1.25
C THR A 15 -20.70 -24.48 2.39
N ARG A 16 -21.25 -24.70 3.60
CA ARG A 16 -20.60 -25.32 4.75
C ARG A 16 -21.33 -26.59 5.17
N SER A 17 -20.59 -27.66 5.49
CA SER A 17 -21.20 -28.90 6.03
C SER A 17 -21.69 -28.72 7.48
N GLU A 18 -22.82 -29.32 7.84
CA GLU A 18 -23.30 -29.33 9.24
C GLU A 18 -22.27 -29.93 10.22
N ALA A 19 -21.50 -30.93 9.78
CA ALA A 19 -20.46 -31.56 10.59
C ALA A 19 -19.36 -30.59 11.02
N SER A 20 -19.13 -29.51 10.25
CA SER A 20 -18.18 -28.46 10.60
C SER A 20 -18.70 -27.46 11.64
N ALA A 21 -19.98 -27.56 12.03
CA ALA A 21 -20.62 -26.76 13.06
C ALA A 21 -21.02 -27.62 14.28
N PRO A 22 -20.05 -28.11 15.08
CA PRO A 22 -20.31 -29.03 16.19
C PRO A 22 -21.29 -28.47 17.24
N HIS A 23 -21.40 -27.14 17.32
CA HIS A 23 -22.36 -26.49 18.19
C HIS A 23 -23.82 -26.92 17.93
N LEU A 24 -24.18 -27.23 16.67
CA LEU A 24 -25.52 -27.70 16.29
C LEU A 24 -25.90 -28.99 17.02
N ALA A 25 -24.94 -29.89 17.28
CA ALA A 25 -25.20 -31.11 18.05
C ALA A 25 -25.63 -30.82 19.50
N SER A 26 -25.17 -29.70 20.06
CA SER A 26 -25.38 -29.33 21.47
C SER A 26 -26.45 -28.25 21.70
N CYS A 27 -26.91 -27.57 20.65
CA CYS A 27 -27.78 -26.39 20.79
C CYS A 27 -29.10 -26.55 20.01
N ASP A 28 -30.20 -26.72 20.74
CA ASP A 28 -31.56 -26.81 20.15
C ASP A 28 -32.00 -25.51 19.45
N GLU A 29 -31.59 -24.35 19.97
CA GLU A 29 -31.93 -23.05 19.36
C GLU A 29 -31.34 -22.93 17.94
N CYS A 30 -30.05 -23.20 17.79
CA CYS A 30 -29.42 -23.13 16.47
C CYS A 30 -29.98 -24.20 15.51
N ARG A 31 -30.36 -25.39 16.01
CA ARG A 31 -31.03 -26.41 15.19
C ARG A 31 -32.42 -25.96 14.72
N ARG A 32 -33.20 -25.32 15.60
CA ARG A 32 -34.51 -24.75 15.22
C ARG A 32 -34.35 -23.66 14.17
N GLN A 33 -33.44 -22.70 14.40
CA GLN A 33 -33.19 -21.61 13.43
C GLN A 33 -32.76 -22.15 12.06
N LEU A 34 -31.90 -23.16 12.02
CA LEU A 34 -31.49 -23.81 10.79
C LEU A 34 -32.65 -24.52 10.08
N THR A 35 -33.52 -25.18 10.85
CA THR A 35 -34.73 -25.84 10.32
C THR A 35 -35.70 -24.83 9.73
N ASP A 36 -35.97 -23.74 10.45
CA ASP A 36 -36.86 -22.67 10.01
C ASP A 36 -36.31 -21.98 8.74
N LEU A 37 -35.00 -21.73 8.70
CA LEU A 37 -34.34 -21.14 7.53
C LEU A 37 -34.50 -22.03 6.29
N ARG A 38 -34.28 -23.35 6.41
CA ARG A 38 -34.48 -24.30 5.30
C ARG A 38 -35.93 -24.42 4.89
N ALA A 39 -36.87 -24.36 5.83
CA ALA A 39 -38.29 -24.33 5.53
C ALA A 39 -38.67 -23.08 4.72
N MET A 40 -38.14 -21.91 5.08
CA MET A 40 -38.35 -20.68 4.31
C MET A 40 -37.74 -20.77 2.91
N MET A 41 -36.51 -21.27 2.78
CA MET A 41 -35.85 -21.44 1.48
C MET A 41 -36.58 -22.42 0.56
N SER A 42 -37.02 -23.57 1.09
CA SER A 42 -37.82 -24.53 0.32
C SER A 42 -39.18 -23.97 -0.10
N THR A 43 -39.80 -23.14 0.74
CA THR A 43 -41.03 -22.41 0.38
C THR A 43 -40.77 -21.43 -0.75
N ALA A 44 -39.66 -20.67 -0.70
CA ALA A 44 -39.28 -19.76 -1.76
C ALA A 44 -38.97 -20.49 -3.08
N ALA A 45 -38.30 -21.64 -3.02
CA ALA A 45 -37.98 -22.47 -4.18
C ALA A 45 -39.22 -23.12 -4.83
N ALA A 46 -40.35 -23.21 -4.11
CA ALA A 46 -41.58 -23.76 -4.65
C ALA A 46 -42.30 -22.82 -5.65
N PHE A 47 -41.89 -21.56 -5.72
CA PHE A 47 -42.44 -20.61 -6.69
C PHE A 47 -41.73 -20.77 -8.04
N ASP A 48 -42.52 -20.99 -9.09
CA ASP A 48 -42.03 -20.98 -10.47
C ASP A 48 -41.74 -19.52 -10.86
N VAL A 49 -40.46 -19.15 -10.84
CA VAL A 49 -39.99 -17.82 -11.25
C VAL A 49 -39.64 -17.87 -12.73
N PRO A 50 -40.30 -17.06 -13.58
CA PRO A 50 -39.96 -17.03 -15.00
C PRO A 50 -38.50 -16.63 -15.21
N GLU A 51 -37.80 -17.37 -16.08
CA GLU A 51 -36.45 -17.00 -16.50
C GLU A 51 -36.48 -15.58 -17.09
N PRO A 52 -35.57 -14.67 -16.67
CA PRO A 52 -35.46 -13.35 -17.28
C PRO A 52 -35.24 -13.46 -18.80
N SER A 53 -35.74 -12.48 -19.54
CA SER A 53 -35.52 -12.41 -20.99
C SER A 53 -34.01 -12.45 -21.29
N PRO A 54 -33.55 -13.16 -22.35
CA PRO A 54 -32.12 -13.21 -22.70
C PRO A 54 -31.46 -11.83 -22.84
N LEU A 55 -32.18 -10.82 -23.34
CA LEU A 55 -31.70 -9.44 -23.48
C LEU A 55 -31.40 -8.75 -22.14
N PHE A 56 -32.01 -9.20 -21.04
CA PHE A 56 -31.74 -8.68 -19.70
C PHE A 56 -30.26 -8.87 -19.34
N TRP A 57 -29.69 -10.04 -19.68
CA TRP A 57 -28.31 -10.38 -19.36
C TRP A 57 -27.30 -9.51 -20.10
N ASP A 58 -27.59 -9.17 -21.36
CA ASP A 58 -26.77 -8.26 -22.16
C ASP A 58 -26.74 -6.86 -21.55
N HIS A 59 -27.92 -6.31 -21.22
CA HIS A 59 -28.05 -4.98 -20.62
C HIS A 59 -27.45 -4.91 -19.21
N LEU A 60 -27.62 -5.95 -18.39
CA LEU A 60 -27.00 -6.04 -17.08
C LEU A 60 -25.48 -6.05 -17.21
N SER A 61 -24.94 -6.89 -18.08
CA SER A 61 -23.50 -7.02 -18.31
C SER A 61 -22.89 -5.72 -18.80
N GLU A 62 -23.56 -5.03 -19.72
CA GLU A 62 -23.14 -3.72 -20.21
C GLU A 62 -23.12 -2.67 -19.08
N ARG A 63 -24.16 -2.63 -18.24
CA ARG A 63 -24.23 -1.70 -17.10
C ARG A 63 -23.11 -1.96 -16.09
N VAL A 64 -22.85 -3.22 -15.74
CA VAL A 64 -21.77 -3.59 -14.81
C VAL A 64 -20.41 -3.18 -15.39
N ARG A 65 -20.15 -3.48 -16.67
CA ARG A 65 -18.91 -3.04 -17.34
C ARG A 65 -18.74 -1.53 -17.31
N ASN A 66 -19.80 -0.77 -17.59
CA ASN A 66 -19.76 0.68 -17.57
C ASN A 66 -19.47 1.24 -16.17
N VAL A 67 -20.10 0.70 -15.12
CA VAL A 67 -19.84 1.11 -13.73
C VAL A 67 -18.39 0.79 -13.35
N VAL A 68 -17.91 -0.43 -13.60
CA VAL A 68 -16.53 -0.82 -13.30
C VAL A 68 -15.53 0.07 -14.05
N ALA A 69 -15.77 0.36 -15.34
CA ALA A 69 -14.91 1.23 -16.13
C ALA A 69 -14.86 2.67 -15.60
N GLN A 70 -15.94 3.17 -15.02
CA GLN A 70 -15.99 4.49 -14.39
C GLN A 70 -15.29 4.53 -13.03
N ASP A 71 -15.26 3.40 -12.32
CA ASP A 71 -14.69 3.27 -10.98
C ASP A 71 -13.18 2.97 -10.98
N VAL A 72 -12.57 2.71 -12.15
CA VAL A 72 -11.11 2.57 -12.25
C VAL A 72 -10.44 3.93 -11.98
N PRO A 73 -9.56 4.06 -10.96
CA PRO A 73 -8.87 5.29 -10.60
C PRO A 73 -7.74 5.67 -11.60
N GLY A 74 -7.95 5.43 -12.90
CA GLY A 74 -7.00 5.70 -13.98
C GLY A 74 -6.83 7.19 -14.28
N ARG A 75 -7.79 8.05 -13.87
CA ARG A 75 -7.67 9.51 -14.07
C ARG A 75 -6.60 10.12 -13.17
N SER A 76 -6.45 9.64 -11.93
CA SER A 76 -5.49 10.19 -10.96
C SER A 76 -4.03 10.07 -11.44
N LEU A 77 -3.65 8.92 -12.01
CA LEU A 77 -2.29 8.71 -12.49
C LEU A 77 -1.99 9.48 -13.79
N GLN A 78 -2.98 9.63 -14.67
CA GLN A 78 -2.84 10.42 -15.90
C GLN A 78 -2.79 11.93 -15.60
N ASP A 79 -3.60 12.41 -14.65
CA ASP A 79 -3.61 13.79 -14.18
C ASP A 79 -2.31 14.15 -13.43
N ALA A 80 -1.79 13.24 -12.60
CA ALA A 80 -0.50 13.44 -11.95
C ALA A 80 0.66 13.49 -12.97
N ALA A 81 0.61 12.68 -14.03
CA ALA A 81 1.63 12.66 -15.07
C ALA A 81 1.62 13.92 -15.95
N THR A 82 0.44 14.46 -16.27
CA THR A 82 0.31 15.72 -17.02
C THR A 82 0.73 16.93 -16.19
N TRP A 83 0.33 17.01 -14.92
CA TRP A 83 0.80 18.07 -14.01
C TRP A 83 2.32 18.03 -13.80
N ARG A 84 2.91 16.83 -13.65
CA ARG A 84 4.37 16.68 -13.55
C ARG A 84 5.10 17.16 -14.81
N ARG A 85 4.57 16.87 -16.00
CA ARG A 85 5.14 17.35 -17.28
C ARG A 85 5.07 18.87 -17.41
N LEU A 86 4.01 19.50 -16.92
CA LEU A 86 3.84 20.95 -16.98
C LEU A 86 4.73 21.70 -15.97
N LEU A 87 4.95 21.13 -14.78
CA LEU A 87 5.79 21.73 -13.72
C LEU A 87 7.30 21.49 -13.93
N MET A 88 7.68 20.47 -14.70
CA MET A 88 9.08 20.14 -14.99
C MET A 88 9.89 21.32 -15.59
N PRO A 89 9.42 22.03 -16.64
CA PRO A 89 10.17 23.17 -17.19
C PRO A 89 10.28 24.33 -16.20
N LEU A 90 9.29 24.54 -15.33
CA LEU A 90 9.32 25.61 -14.32
C LEU A 90 10.41 25.36 -13.27
N SER A 91 10.55 24.10 -12.83
CA SER A 91 11.58 23.71 -11.86
C SER A 91 13.01 23.82 -12.43
N ALA A 92 13.19 23.51 -13.72
CA ALA A 92 14.48 23.63 -14.40
C ALA A 92 14.94 25.10 -14.52
N VAL A 93 14.03 26.03 -14.81
CA VAL A 93 14.33 27.46 -14.89
C VAL A 93 14.71 28.02 -13.51
N ALA A 94 13.99 27.61 -12.45
CA ALA A 94 14.29 28.02 -11.07
C ALA A 94 15.66 27.48 -10.57
N ALA A 95 16.00 26.25 -10.92
CA ALA A 95 17.31 25.68 -10.58
C ALA A 95 18.45 26.41 -11.33
N ALA A 96 18.25 26.70 -12.62
CA ALA A 96 19.23 27.45 -13.41
C ALA A 96 19.45 28.87 -12.89
N SER A 97 18.39 29.58 -12.48
CA SER A 97 18.51 30.93 -11.92
C SER A 97 19.23 30.94 -10.56
N LEU A 98 18.98 29.96 -9.69
CA LEU A 98 19.74 29.78 -8.44
C LEU A 98 21.23 29.54 -8.69
N ILE A 99 21.58 28.68 -9.65
CA ILE A 99 22.99 28.42 -9.99
C ILE A 99 23.67 29.69 -10.50
N VAL A 100 23.01 30.44 -11.40
CA VAL A 100 23.55 31.70 -11.92
C VAL A 100 23.75 32.73 -10.80
N ALA A 101 22.78 32.86 -9.89
CA ALA A 101 22.89 33.75 -8.73
C ALA A 101 24.07 33.38 -7.83
N VAL A 102 24.24 32.10 -7.48
CA VAL A 102 25.35 31.62 -6.65
C VAL A 102 26.71 31.87 -7.32
N VAL A 103 26.83 31.61 -8.62
CA VAL A 103 28.07 31.87 -9.37
C VAL A 103 28.41 33.35 -9.35
N LEU A 104 27.44 34.24 -9.62
CA LEU A 104 27.67 35.68 -9.58
C LEU A 104 28.08 36.16 -8.17
N SER A 105 27.41 35.68 -7.11
CA SER A 105 27.76 36.02 -5.73
C SER A 105 29.15 35.52 -5.33
N SER A 106 29.56 34.32 -5.77
CA SER A 106 30.91 33.78 -5.51
C SER A 106 32.02 34.56 -6.21
N ARG A 107 31.74 35.18 -7.36
CA ARG A 107 32.69 36.03 -8.10
C ARG A 107 32.84 37.42 -7.47
N VAL A 108 31.78 37.91 -6.83
CA VAL A 108 31.80 39.18 -6.07
C VAL A 108 32.51 39.03 -4.72
N LEU A 109 32.42 37.85 -4.09
CA LEU A 109 33.02 37.57 -2.78
C LEU A 109 34.42 36.93 -2.84
N ALA A 110 35.09 36.94 -4.00
CA ALA A 110 36.50 36.55 -4.10
C ALA A 110 37.40 37.79 -4.17
N PRO A 111 37.72 38.46 -3.04
CA PRO A 111 38.81 39.40 -3.01
C PRO A 111 40.13 38.63 -3.11
N GLN A 112 40.80 38.85 -4.23
CA GLN A 112 42.23 38.67 -4.46
C GLN A 112 43.08 39.19 -3.27
N SER A 113 43.46 38.30 -2.36
CA SER A 113 44.45 38.60 -1.32
C SER A 113 45.81 38.11 -1.80
N GLY A 114 46.61 39.04 -2.33
CA GLY A 114 48.00 38.81 -2.72
C GLY A 114 48.98 39.26 -1.62
N ALA A 115 49.88 38.36 -1.25
CA ALA A 115 51.30 38.53 -0.90
C ALA A 115 51.77 39.44 0.27
N HIS A 116 52.82 38.94 0.94
CA HIS A 116 53.71 39.47 2.02
C HIS A 116 53.20 39.15 3.43
N GLY A 117 53.90 38.44 4.32
CA GLY A 117 55.33 38.14 4.45
C GLY A 117 55.70 38.39 5.92
N ASP A 118 56.16 37.35 6.62
CA ASP A 118 56.89 37.34 7.91
C ASP A 118 56.12 37.83 9.17
N ALA A 119 56.18 37.22 10.37
CA ALA A 119 57.03 36.19 10.91
C ALA A 119 56.34 35.49 12.12
N GLU A 120 56.90 34.34 12.49
CA GLU A 120 57.22 34.03 13.90
C GLU A 120 56.10 33.54 14.85
N LYS A 121 56.04 32.21 15.07
CA LYS A 121 56.67 31.57 16.25
C LYS A 121 56.54 30.04 16.19
N VAL A 122 57.70 29.41 16.10
CA VAL A 122 57.98 28.04 16.49
C VAL A 122 57.84 27.91 18.01
N ALA A 123 57.11 26.90 18.50
CA ALA A 123 57.59 25.90 19.48
C ALA A 123 56.42 25.15 20.15
N LEU A 124 56.22 23.92 19.68
CA LEU A 124 56.20 22.66 20.44
C LEU A 124 55.53 22.64 21.85
N ARG A 125 54.47 21.83 21.98
CA ARG A 125 54.22 20.98 23.16
C ARG A 125 53.19 19.88 22.88
N THR A 126 53.66 18.64 22.79
CA THR A 126 52.93 17.37 23.03
C THR A 126 53.22 17.00 24.50
N PRO A 127 52.30 16.46 25.34
CA PRO A 127 51.57 15.17 25.20
C PRO A 127 50.09 15.27 25.67
N LEU A 128 49.20 14.27 25.66
CA LEU A 128 49.24 12.90 26.20
C LEU A 128 47.92 12.19 25.81
N ALA A 129 47.97 10.94 25.36
CA ALA A 129 46.79 10.09 25.14
C ALA A 129 46.22 9.55 26.47
N PRO A 130 44.94 9.15 26.54
CA PRO A 130 44.69 7.70 26.45
C PRO A 130 43.46 7.28 25.64
N ALA A 131 43.53 6.03 25.16
CA ALA A 131 42.52 5.27 24.43
C ALA A 131 41.25 4.96 25.25
N PRO A 132 40.18 4.45 24.62
CA PRO A 132 39.97 2.99 24.68
C PRO A 132 39.34 2.43 23.37
N PRO A 133 38.80 1.20 23.36
CA PRO A 133 39.46 0.01 22.87
C PRO A 133 38.94 -0.49 21.50
N SER A 134 39.73 -1.44 21.01
CA SER A 134 39.68 -2.15 19.73
C SER A 134 38.46 -3.05 19.50
N THR A 135 38.44 -3.55 18.25
CA THR A 135 37.81 -4.77 17.69
C THR A 135 36.53 -4.52 16.89
N THR A 136 36.57 -4.66 15.54
CA THR A 136 36.74 -5.92 14.76
C THR A 136 35.55 -6.84 15.00
N GLY A 137 34.83 -7.34 14.02
CA GLY A 137 34.88 -7.31 12.56
C GLY A 137 33.47 -7.74 12.10
N ALA A 138 33.12 -7.56 10.84
CA ALA A 138 33.27 -8.63 9.83
C ALA A 138 32.58 -9.93 10.28
N ALA A 139 31.70 -10.56 9.55
CA ALA A 139 31.28 -10.47 8.16
C ALA A 139 30.25 -11.60 7.98
N THR A 140 29.58 -11.62 6.81
CA THR A 140 29.07 -12.83 6.12
C THR A 140 27.98 -13.63 6.86
N ASP A 141 26.95 -14.22 6.27
CA ASP A 141 26.80 -14.85 4.97
C ASP A 141 25.28 -15.14 4.81
N GLU A 142 24.72 -14.86 3.64
CA GLU A 142 23.64 -15.68 3.03
C GLU A 142 24.21 -17.12 2.80
N PRO A 143 23.50 -18.25 2.49
CA PRO A 143 22.12 -18.41 2.00
C PRO A 143 21.41 -19.74 2.42
N HIS A 144 20.38 -20.12 1.65
CA HIS A 144 19.76 -21.46 1.46
C HIS A 144 18.68 -21.92 2.46
N ARG A 145 17.41 -22.11 2.05
CA ARG A 145 16.77 -23.12 1.16
C ARG A 145 16.29 -24.36 1.95
N GLY A 146 14.96 -24.48 2.00
CA GLY A 146 14.22 -25.75 1.79
C GLY A 146 14.09 -26.70 2.96
N SER A 147 12.85 -26.92 3.41
CA SER A 147 12.13 -28.20 3.37
C SER A 147 10.66 -27.95 3.68
#